data_AF-A0A8J2WHL2-F1
#
_entry.id   AF-A0A8J2WHL2-F1
#
_cell.length_a   1.000
_cell.length_b   1.000
_cell.length_c   1.000
_cell.angle_alpha   90.00
_cell.angle_beta   90.00
_cell.angle_gamma   90.00
#
_symmetry.space_group_name_H-M   'P 1'
#
loop_
_entity.id
_entity.type
_entity.pdbx_description
1 polymer ?
#
loop_
_entity_poly.entity_id
_entity_poly.type
_entity_poly.pdbx_seq_one_letter_code
_entity_poly.pdbx_strand_id
1 'polypeptide(L)'
;MAEGGDRHPSRNADLQTEPSNQFPPLFEARTRKQLRSNEKRRLTNLSKRVSDHVNNFGSRTKLQFLRKEMTNQLEECIRAHNLFCQSRDLKERPSDDWIIELENFTAMWYGRIDEYRRTVNRPPSAVASNTGSSVHCSPISVHSNPVVPRSGRHTQHSFSIIINTF
;
A
#
# COMPACT_ATOMS: atom_id res chain seq x y z
N MET A 1 -52.60 0.45 -51.35
CA MET A 1 -52.24 -0.49 -50.26
C MET A 1 -50.72 -0.53 -50.20
N ALA A 2 -50.15 -0.39 -49.00
CA ALA A 2 -48.87 0.27 -48.70
C ALA A 2 -47.57 -0.46 -49.11
N GLU A 3 -46.56 0.32 -49.52
CA GLU A 3 -45.14 -0.03 -49.44
C GLU A 3 -44.69 -0.02 -47.97
N GLY A 4 -44.06 -1.10 -47.51
CA GLY A 4 -43.43 -1.20 -46.19
C GLY A 4 -41.97 -1.61 -46.33
N GLY A 5 -41.13 -0.67 -46.78
CA GLY A 5 -39.68 -0.81 -46.77
C GLY A 5 -39.13 -0.37 -45.42
N ASP A 6 -39.19 -1.22 -44.40
CA ASP A 6 -38.63 -0.92 -43.08
C ASP A 6 -37.16 -1.37 -43.00
N ARG A 7 -36.31 -0.35 -42.90
CA ARG A 7 -34.86 -0.40 -42.80
C ARG A 7 -34.40 -1.25 -41.61
N HIS A 8 -33.44 -2.13 -41.87
CA HIS A 8 -32.64 -2.78 -40.84
C HIS A 8 -32.01 -1.73 -39.89
N PRO A 9 -32.08 -1.87 -38.56
CA PRO A 9 -31.33 -0.99 -37.67
C PRO A 9 -29.84 -1.26 -37.87
N SER A 10 -29.14 -0.30 -38.46
CA SER A 10 -27.67 -0.32 -38.61
C SER A 10 -27.03 -0.34 -37.22
N ARG A 11 -26.59 -1.53 -36.81
CA ARG A 11 -25.90 -1.83 -35.54
C ARG A 11 -24.43 -1.39 -35.55
N ASN A 12 -24.11 -0.27 -36.21
CA ASN A 12 -22.73 0.20 -36.41
C ASN A 12 -22.47 1.62 -35.89
N ALA A 13 -23.41 2.24 -35.16
CA ALA A 13 -23.24 3.60 -34.63
C ALA A 13 -22.34 3.70 -33.38
N ASP A 14 -21.97 2.56 -32.76
CA ASP A 14 -21.14 2.52 -31.54
C ASP A 14 -19.68 2.10 -31.81
N LEU A 15 -19.14 2.40 -32.99
CA LEU A 15 -17.68 2.43 -33.12
C LEU A 15 -17.17 3.72 -32.47
N GLN A 16 -17.22 3.76 -31.14
CA GLN A 16 -16.43 4.72 -30.38
C GLN A 16 -14.99 4.59 -30.85
N THR A 17 -14.49 5.63 -31.52
CA THR A 17 -13.06 5.72 -31.83
C THR A 17 -12.33 5.61 -30.51
N GLU A 18 -11.51 4.57 -30.36
CA GLU A 18 -10.66 4.41 -29.18
C GLU A 18 -9.93 5.74 -28.93
N PRO A 19 -10.03 6.32 -27.72
CA PRO A 19 -9.46 7.62 -27.44
C PRO A 19 -7.95 7.59 -27.74
N SER A 20 -7.54 8.37 -28.74
CA SER A 20 -6.16 8.48 -29.22
C SER A 20 -5.71 9.93 -29.14
N ASN A 21 -4.40 10.20 -29.17
CA ASN A 21 -3.87 11.57 -29.17
C ASN A 21 -4.42 12.43 -30.32
N GLN A 22 -4.88 11.79 -31.40
CA GLN A 22 -5.48 12.47 -32.56
C GLN A 22 -6.96 12.84 -32.34
N PHE A 23 -7.67 12.10 -31.49
CA PHE A 23 -9.08 12.33 -31.15
C PHE A 23 -9.25 12.21 -29.63
N PRO A 24 -8.88 13.25 -28.87
CA PRO A 24 -9.02 13.22 -27.42
C PRO A 24 -10.49 13.10 -27.02
N PRO A 25 -10.79 12.45 -25.88
CA PRO A 25 -12.16 12.30 -25.42
C PRO A 25 -12.82 13.67 -25.21
N LEU A 26 -14.03 13.84 -25.75
CA LEU A 26 -14.81 15.09 -25.67
C LEU A 26 -15.08 15.54 -24.22
N PHE A 27 -15.09 14.61 -23.26
CA PHE A 27 -15.28 14.86 -21.83
C PHE A 27 -14.17 14.22 -21.01
N GLU A 28 -12.97 14.76 -21.14
CA GLU A 28 -11.78 14.27 -20.49
C GLU A 28 -11.91 14.25 -18.95
N ALA A 29 -12.47 15.29 -18.34
CA ALA A 29 -12.74 15.34 -16.90
C ALA A 29 -13.68 14.22 -16.47
N ARG A 30 -14.73 13.92 -17.25
CA ARG A 30 -15.67 12.84 -16.91
C ARG A 30 -14.96 11.49 -16.88
N THR A 31 -14.17 11.19 -17.91
CA THR A 31 -13.42 9.93 -18.00
C THR A 31 -12.38 9.82 -16.89
N ARG A 32 -11.62 10.88 -16.62
CA ARG A 32 -10.61 10.88 -15.55
C ARG A 32 -11.24 10.84 -14.15
N LYS A 33 -12.42 11.43 -13.95
CA LYS A 33 -13.22 11.27 -12.70
C LYS A 33 -13.68 9.83 -12.50
N GLN A 34 -14.08 9.15 -13.57
CA GLN A 34 -14.42 7.73 -13.51
C GLN A 34 -13.20 6.89 -13.13
N LEU A 35 -12.03 7.17 -13.71
CA LEU A 35 -10.77 6.51 -13.32
C LEU A 35 -10.48 6.69 -11.82
N ARG A 36 -10.57 7.92 -11.28
CA ARG A 36 -10.43 8.17 -9.84
C ARG A 36 -11.37 7.30 -9.01
N SER A 37 -12.65 7.22 -9.41
CA SER A 37 -13.65 6.41 -8.73
C SER A 37 -13.30 4.91 -8.75
N ASN A 38 -12.80 4.41 -9.89
CA ASN A 38 -12.38 3.03 -10.05
C ASN A 38 -11.19 2.68 -9.15
N GLU A 39 -10.17 3.54 -9.09
CA GLU A 39 -9.01 3.31 -8.22
C GLU A 39 -9.38 3.38 -6.73
N LYS A 40 -10.24 4.32 -6.32
CA LYS A 40 -10.80 4.34 -4.96
C LYS A 40 -11.54 3.05 -4.61
N ARG A 41 -12.31 2.50 -5.57
CA ARG A 41 -13.01 1.23 -5.38
C ARG A 41 -12.03 0.06 -5.22
N ARG A 42 -10.95 0.02 -5.99
CA ARG A 42 -9.89 -1.01 -5.85
C ARG A 42 -9.22 -0.93 -4.49
N LEU A 43 -8.86 0.27 -4.03
CA LEU A 43 -8.31 0.48 -2.68
C LEU A 43 -9.26 0.02 -1.58
N THR A 44 -10.55 0.34 -1.71
CA THR A 44 -11.60 -0.08 -0.76
C THR A 44 -11.80 -1.61 -0.75
N ASN A 45 -11.70 -2.27 -1.91
CA ASN A 45 -11.78 -3.72 -1.98
C ASN A 45 -10.54 -4.38 -1.36
N LEU A 46 -9.37 -3.77 -1.55
CA LEU A 46 -8.13 -4.24 -0.94
C LEU A 46 -8.17 -4.12 0.58
N SER A 47 -8.72 -3.03 1.13
CA SER A 47 -8.89 -2.89 2.58
C SER A 47 -9.83 -3.94 3.16
N LYS A 48 -10.89 -4.33 2.44
CA LYS A 48 -11.76 -5.44 2.87
C LYS A 48 -10.97 -6.75 2.95
N ARG A 49 -10.17 -7.06 1.93
CA ARG A 49 -9.28 -8.24 1.93
C ARG A 49 -8.29 -8.23 3.08
N VAL A 50 -7.74 -7.07 3.45
CA VAL A 50 -6.89 -6.91 4.64
C VAL A 50 -7.68 -7.21 5.90
N SER A 51 -8.86 -6.61 6.05
CA SER A 51 -9.74 -6.84 7.20
C SER A 51 -10.05 -8.31 7.39
N ASP A 52 -10.49 -8.99 6.33
CA ASP A 52 -10.84 -10.40 6.36
C ASP A 52 -9.64 -11.26 6.72
N HIS A 53 -8.46 -10.93 6.18
CA HIS A 53 -7.23 -11.67 6.47
C HIS A 53 -6.76 -11.48 7.92
N VAL A 54 -6.89 -10.27 8.48
CA VAL A 54 -6.61 -10.00 9.90
C VAL A 54 -7.59 -10.75 10.81
N ASN A 55 -8.89 -10.69 10.50
CA ASN A 55 -9.94 -11.29 11.32
C ASN A 55 -9.86 -12.84 11.34
N ASN A 56 -9.36 -13.45 10.26
CA ASN A 56 -9.18 -14.89 10.15
C ASN A 56 -7.80 -15.38 10.61
N PHE A 57 -7.12 -14.62 11.48
CA PHE A 57 -5.78 -14.94 11.99
C PHE A 57 -4.76 -15.27 10.89
N GLY A 58 -4.83 -14.56 9.77
CA GLY A 58 -4.05 -14.85 8.60
C GLY A 58 -2.54 -14.65 8.80
N SER A 59 -1.76 -15.23 7.88
CA SER A 59 -0.29 -15.17 7.89
C SER A 59 0.26 -13.74 7.84
N ARG A 60 1.30 -13.47 8.64
CA ARG A 60 2.06 -12.21 8.66
C ARG A 60 2.74 -11.91 7.32
N THR A 61 3.23 -12.93 6.63
CA THR A 61 3.87 -12.78 5.30
C THR A 61 2.87 -12.27 4.27
N LYS A 62 1.65 -12.83 4.27
CA LYS A 62 0.58 -12.38 3.37
C LYS A 62 0.14 -10.94 3.69
N LEU A 63 0.10 -10.56 4.98
CA LEU A 63 -0.16 -9.17 5.37
C LEU A 63 0.91 -8.19 4.89
N GLN A 64 2.18 -8.58 4.89
CA GLN A 64 3.24 -7.73 4.35
C GLN A 64 3.06 -7.50 2.84
N PHE A 65 2.66 -8.54 2.10
CA PHE A 65 2.30 -8.40 0.69
C PHE A 65 1.11 -7.46 0.50
N LEU A 66 0.04 -7.64 1.30
CA LEU A 66 -1.14 -6.78 1.21
C LEU A 66 -0.84 -5.32 1.59
N ARG A 67 0.05 -5.08 2.56
CA ARG A 67 0.53 -3.74 2.92
C ARG A 67 1.21 -3.05 1.74
N LYS A 68 2.11 -3.76 1.05
CA LYS A 68 2.78 -3.25 -0.16
C LYS A 68 1.77 -2.96 -1.28
N GLU A 69 0.82 -3.86 -1.48
CA GLU A 69 -0.26 -3.67 -2.46
C GLU A 69 -1.09 -2.43 -2.14
N MET A 70 -1.36 -2.14 -0.86
CA MET A 70 -2.07 -0.92 -0.45
C MET A 70 -1.28 0.34 -0.80
N THR A 71 0.04 0.32 -0.61
CA THR A 71 0.92 1.43 -1.00
C THR A 71 0.86 1.67 -2.50
N ASN A 72 1.04 0.63 -3.31
CA ASN A 72 0.95 0.73 -4.76
C ASN A 72 -0.42 1.27 -5.21
N GLN A 73 -1.51 0.80 -4.62
CA GLN A 73 -2.85 1.23 -5.00
C GLN A 73 -3.16 2.67 -4.56
N LEU A 74 -2.58 3.16 -3.46
CA LEU A 74 -2.66 4.57 -3.08
C LEU A 74 -1.93 5.45 -4.11
N GLU A 75 -0.76 5.03 -4.59
CA GLU A 75 -0.06 5.74 -5.66
C GLU A 75 -0.89 5.79 -6.96
N GLU A 76 -1.61 4.72 -7.32
CA GLU A 76 -2.53 4.76 -8.45
C GLU A 76 -3.68 5.76 -8.24
N CYS A 77 -4.19 5.87 -7.01
CA CYS A 77 -5.19 6.89 -6.68
C CYS A 77 -4.63 8.30 -6.86
N ILE A 78 -3.40 8.55 -6.39
CA ILE A 78 -2.69 9.83 -6.56
C ILE A 78 -2.48 10.14 -8.05
N ARG A 79 -2.01 9.17 -8.84
CA ARG A 79 -1.86 9.32 -10.29
C ARG A 79 -3.18 9.65 -10.97
N ALA A 80 -4.25 8.93 -10.66
CA ALA A 80 -5.58 9.19 -11.22
C ALA A 80 -6.12 10.58 -10.83
N HIS A 81 -5.83 11.05 -9.62
CA HIS A 81 -6.19 12.39 -9.19
C HIS A 81 -5.43 13.48 -9.95
N ASN A 82 -4.11 13.32 -10.08
CA ASN A 82 -3.26 14.26 -10.82
C ASN A 82 -3.71 14.36 -12.28
N LEU A 83 -4.02 13.23 -12.91
CA LEU A 83 -4.61 13.20 -14.25
C LEU A 83 -5.92 13.97 -14.30
N PHE A 84 -6.84 13.75 -13.36
CA PHE A 84 -8.09 14.51 -13.34
C PHE A 84 -7.86 16.01 -13.16
N CYS A 85 -6.96 16.43 -12.29
CA CYS A 85 -6.64 17.85 -12.09
C CYS A 85 -6.03 18.52 -13.33
N GLN A 86 -5.44 17.73 -14.24
CA GLN A 86 -4.91 18.19 -15.53
C GLN A 86 -5.96 18.21 -16.65
N SER A 87 -7.23 17.91 -16.38
CA SER A 87 -8.29 17.92 -17.40
C SER A 87 -8.56 19.33 -17.92
N ARG A 88 -8.60 19.49 -19.25
CA ARG A 88 -8.75 20.80 -19.91
C ARG A 88 -10.17 21.38 -19.77
N ASP A 89 -11.15 20.53 -19.56
CA ASP A 89 -12.59 20.84 -19.46
C ASP A 89 -13.05 21.13 -18.02
N LEU A 90 -12.12 21.22 -17.06
CA LEU A 90 -12.43 21.66 -15.70
C LEU A 90 -12.59 23.18 -15.62
N LYS A 91 -13.68 23.61 -14.97
CA LYS A 91 -13.90 25.03 -14.66
C LYS A 91 -13.00 25.54 -13.54
N GLU A 92 -12.70 24.68 -12.58
CA GLU A 92 -11.94 24.98 -11.37
C GLU A 92 -11.05 23.79 -11.02
N ARG A 93 -9.93 24.07 -10.34
CA ARG A 93 -9.04 23.02 -9.85
C ARG A 93 -9.76 22.23 -8.73
N PRO A 94 -9.82 20.89 -8.83
CA PRO A 94 -10.39 20.05 -7.78
C PRO A 94 -9.60 20.16 -6.48
N SER A 95 -10.28 20.07 -5.33
CA SER A 95 -9.62 20.01 -4.02
C SER A 95 -8.76 18.75 -3.86
N ASP A 96 -7.64 18.94 -3.16
CA ASP A 96 -6.72 17.87 -2.75
C ASP A 96 -7.30 17.05 -1.57
N ASP A 97 -8.42 17.46 -0.96
CA ASP A 97 -9.10 16.75 0.14
C ASP A 97 -9.36 15.28 -0.16
N TRP A 98 -9.64 14.96 -1.43
CA TRP A 98 -9.86 13.58 -1.85
C TRP A 98 -8.63 12.69 -1.66
N ILE A 99 -7.42 13.23 -1.86
CA ILE A 99 -6.19 12.48 -1.61
C ILE A 99 -5.95 12.36 -0.11
N ILE A 100 -6.12 13.46 0.63
CA ILE A 100 -5.97 13.49 2.08
C ILE A 100 -6.86 12.44 2.76
N GLU A 101 -8.12 12.32 2.33
CA GLU A 101 -9.03 11.28 2.81
C GLU A 101 -8.50 9.86 2.54
N LEU A 102 -7.95 9.60 1.35
CA LEU A 102 -7.41 8.29 0.99
C LEU A 102 -6.11 7.96 1.71
N GLU A 103 -5.25 8.95 1.93
CA GLU A 103 -4.04 8.81 2.73
C GLU A 103 -4.38 8.46 4.17
N ASN A 104 -5.31 9.21 4.79
CA ASN A 104 -5.79 8.94 6.15
C ASN A 104 -6.42 7.54 6.26
N PHE A 105 -7.27 7.18 5.30
CA PHE A 105 -7.87 5.85 5.21
C PHE A 105 -6.81 4.75 5.13
N THR A 106 -5.79 4.96 4.31
CA THR A 106 -4.71 3.98 4.10
C THR A 106 -3.79 3.88 5.32
N ALA A 107 -3.47 5.00 5.95
CA ALA A 107 -2.67 5.07 7.17
C ALA A 107 -3.32 4.31 8.34
N MET A 108 -4.64 4.39 8.49
CA MET A 108 -5.39 3.59 9.45
C MET A 108 -5.13 2.08 9.25
N TRP A 109 -5.15 1.61 7.99
CA TRP A 109 -4.90 0.20 7.69
C TRP A 109 -3.44 -0.20 7.89
N TYR A 110 -2.48 0.67 7.58
CA TYR A 110 -1.08 0.42 7.93
C TYR A 110 -0.91 0.22 9.44
N GLY A 111 -1.55 1.07 10.26
CA GLY A 111 -1.57 0.93 11.71
C GLY A 111 -2.09 -0.44 12.16
N ARG A 112 -3.24 -0.87 11.62
CA ARG A 112 -3.84 -2.19 11.93
C ARG A 112 -2.94 -3.36 11.55
N ILE A 113 -2.34 -3.30 10.36
CA ILE A 113 -1.42 -4.35 9.89
C ILE A 113 -0.18 -4.43 10.79
N ASP A 114 0.42 -3.28 11.09
CA ASP A 114 1.65 -3.22 11.88
C ASP A 114 1.40 -3.54 13.37
N GLU A 115 0.21 -3.28 13.88
CA GLU A 115 -0.27 -3.78 15.18
C GLU A 115 -0.41 -5.29 15.19
N TYR A 116 -1.18 -5.86 14.25
CA TYR A 116 -1.37 -7.31 14.15
C TYR A 116 -0.03 -8.06 14.07
N ARG A 117 0.93 -7.52 13.29
CA ARG A 117 2.27 -8.10 13.17
C ARG A 117 3.07 -8.07 14.48
N ARG A 118 2.77 -7.16 15.41
CA ARG A 118 3.44 -7.08 16.72
C ARG A 118 2.79 -7.98 17.77
N THR A 119 1.47 -8.18 17.70
CA THR A 119 0.70 -8.86 18.74
C THR A 119 0.51 -10.35 18.48
N VAL A 120 0.31 -10.76 17.24
CA VAL A 120 0.06 -12.18 16.91
C VAL A 120 1.38 -12.96 16.91
N ASN A 121 1.52 -13.85 17.88
CA ASN A 121 2.67 -14.74 18.18
C ASN A 121 3.85 -14.17 18.96
N ARG A 122 3.68 -13.13 19.79
CA ARG A 122 4.69 -12.90 20.85
C ARG A 122 4.40 -13.85 22.01
N PRO A 123 5.22 -14.88 22.28
CA PRO A 123 5.10 -15.59 23.55
C PRO A 123 5.26 -14.56 24.68
N PRO A 124 4.47 -14.66 25.78
CA PRO A 124 4.67 -13.76 26.91
C PRO A 124 6.14 -13.82 27.30
N SER A 125 6.80 -12.67 27.25
CA SER A 125 8.21 -12.55 27.62
C SER A 125 8.32 -13.10 29.03
N ALA A 126 8.94 -14.27 29.19
CA ALA A 126 9.29 -14.78 30.49
C ALA A 126 10.24 -13.75 31.10
N VAL A 127 9.71 -12.88 31.96
CA VAL A 127 10.50 -12.16 32.95
C VAL A 127 11.24 -13.26 33.69
N ALA A 128 12.55 -13.37 33.44
CA ALA A 128 13.39 -14.32 34.14
C ALA A 128 13.16 -14.08 35.63
N SER A 129 12.45 -15.01 36.27
CA SER A 129 12.42 -15.09 37.71
C SER A 129 13.82 -15.52 38.11
N ASN A 130 14.67 -14.53 38.38
CA ASN A 130 15.97 -14.73 38.98
C ASN A 130 15.75 -15.27 40.40
N THR A 131 15.42 -16.56 40.48
CA THR A 131 15.44 -17.29 41.74
C THR A 131 16.89 -17.68 41.92
N GLY A 132 17.62 -16.85 42.67
CA GLY A 132 18.98 -17.13 43.08
C GLY A 132 19.02 -18.49 43.77
N SER A 133 19.64 -19.47 43.13
CA SER A 133 20.03 -20.73 43.76
C SER A 133 21.50 -20.92 43.49
N SER A 134 22.26 -20.49 44.50
CA SER A 134 23.65 -20.82 44.77
C SER A 134 23.97 -22.29 44.51
N VAL A 135 24.95 -22.55 43.63
CA VAL A 135 25.86 -23.70 43.80
C VAL A 135 27.28 -23.21 43.53
N HIS A 136 28.08 -23.28 44.59
CA HIS A 136 29.49 -22.94 44.67
C HIS A 136 30.34 -24.19 44.39
N CYS A 137 31.49 -24.03 43.72
CA CYS A 137 32.80 -24.72 43.93
C CYS A 137 33.66 -24.91 42.65
N SER A 138 34.38 -23.84 42.28
CA SER A 138 35.87 -23.68 42.13
C SER A 138 36.76 -24.66 41.30
N PRO A 139 38.07 -24.39 41.06
CA PRO A 139 38.59 -23.91 39.77
C PRO A 139 39.78 -24.74 39.19
N ILE A 140 40.10 -24.59 37.91
CA ILE A 140 41.42 -25.03 37.36
C ILE A 140 42.03 -23.93 36.46
N SER A 141 43.06 -23.28 37.02
CA SER A 141 44.20 -22.63 36.33
C SER A 141 44.99 -23.69 35.54
N VAL A 142 45.68 -23.49 34.42
CA VAL A 142 46.24 -22.35 33.68
C VAL A 142 46.63 -22.87 32.29
N HIS A 143 46.46 -22.09 31.23
CA HIS A 143 47.58 -21.84 30.31
C HIS A 143 47.34 -20.56 29.52
N SER A 144 48.24 -19.60 29.77
CA SER A 144 48.36 -18.32 29.10
C SER A 144 48.71 -18.49 27.63
N ASN A 145 48.12 -17.67 26.77
CA ASN A 145 48.81 -17.16 25.58
C ASN A 145 48.33 -15.73 25.27
N PRO A 146 49.23 -14.85 24.80
CA PRO A 146 49.07 -13.41 24.89
C PRO A 146 48.17 -12.78 23.83
N VAL A 147 47.60 -11.66 24.26
CA VAL A 147 46.82 -10.65 23.55
C VAL A 147 47.50 -10.12 22.29
N VAL A 148 46.72 -9.97 21.21
CA VAL A 148 46.92 -8.91 20.21
C VAL A 148 45.59 -8.15 20.07
N PRO A 149 45.57 -6.82 20.24
CA PRO A 149 44.34 -6.04 20.14
C PRO A 149 44.10 -5.67 18.68
N ARG A 150 42.86 -5.80 18.20
CA ARG A 150 42.45 -5.07 17.00
C ARG A 150 41.16 -4.32 17.24
N SER A 151 41.37 -3.00 17.22
CA SER A 151 40.45 -1.89 17.37
C SER A 151 39.11 -2.07 16.67
N GLY A 152 38.10 -1.47 17.29
CA GLY A 152 36.69 -1.67 16.98
C GLY A 152 36.23 -1.14 15.62
N ARG A 153 34.97 -1.41 15.34
CA ARG A 153 34.06 -0.46 14.69
C ARG A 153 32.61 -0.83 15.00
N HIS A 154 32.01 0.06 15.77
CA HIS A 154 30.59 0.24 15.92
C HIS A 154 30.03 0.66 14.55
N THR A 155 29.07 -0.10 14.02
CA THR A 155 28.28 0.37 12.88
C THR A 155 26.81 0.27 13.27
N GLN A 156 26.27 1.41 13.70
CA GLN A 156 24.84 1.63 13.74
C GLN A 156 24.33 1.64 12.30
N HIS A 157 23.44 0.70 11.95
CA HIS A 157 22.65 0.83 10.74
C HIS A 157 21.52 1.84 11.01
N SER A 158 21.81 3.11 10.75
CA SER A 158 20.79 4.14 10.55
C SER A 158 20.06 3.84 9.24
N PHE A 159 18.75 3.66 9.31
CA PHE A 159 17.88 3.66 8.12
C PHE A 159 17.60 5.11 7.71
N SER A 160 18.29 5.59 6.68
CA SER A 160 17.91 6.84 6.00
C SER A 160 16.90 6.51 4.89
N ILE A 161 15.67 6.97 5.07
CA ILE A 161 14.65 7.00 4.02
C ILE A 161 14.97 8.24 3.17
N ILE A 162 15.44 8.03 1.94
CA ILE A 162 15.51 9.09 0.93
C ILE A 162 14.18 9.07 0.18
N ILE A 163 13.36 10.10 0.41
CA ILE A 163 12.21 10.43 -0.43
C ILE A 163 12.77 11.30 -1.56
N ASN A 164 12.92 10.73 -2.75
CA ASN A 164 13.20 11.51 -3.95
C ASN A 164 11.88 11.86 -4.62
N THR A 165 11.54 13.14 -4.51
CA THR A 165 10.49 13.82 -5.25
C THR A 165 11.03 14.15 -6.65
N PHE A 166 10.36 13.69 -7.69
CA PHE A 166 10.31 14.33 -9.01
C PHE A 166 8.91 14.10 -9.61
#